data_AF-A0A1S4DGZ8-F1
#
_entry.id   AF-A0A1S4DGZ8-F1
#
_cell.length_a   1.000
_cell.length_b   1.000
_cell.length_c   1.000
_cell.angle_alpha   90.00
_cell.angle_beta   90.00
_cell.angle_gamma   90.00
#
_symmetry.space_group_name_H-M   'P 1'
#
loop_
_entity.id
_entity.type
_entity.pdbx_description
1 polymer ?
#
loop_
_entity_poly.entity_id
_entity_poly.type
_entity_poly.pdbx_seq_one_letter_code
_entity_poly.pdbx_strand_id
1 'polypeptide(L)'
;MAKIYTQAEFDSLMEKVEKVDIRVKEYLKLAGCKKWARLYAPVNRGWTMTSNIVESINAALVSARELPIYDFLEEVAPSTEYLYMVNNEGSHYTVCLLERKCSCGRFQVDELPCPHTWAILKSKFLMPEDYCSDYYKPKSVVMTYEVLVYPLPDQNEWNIPAHISEEVVLPPKWKRPPGRPKKKRDKSFNELLQKKN
;
A
#
# COMPACT_ATOMS: atom_id res chain seq x y z
N MET A 1 27.29 18.76 0.13
CA MET A 1 27.70 17.45 0.69
C MET A 1 27.17 16.27 -0.09
N ALA A 2 25.86 16.02 -0.11
CA ALA A 2 25.30 14.84 -0.78
C ALA A 2 25.48 14.79 -2.31
N LYS A 3 25.70 15.93 -2.99
CA LYS A 3 25.76 16.04 -4.46
C LYS A 3 27.19 16.23 -5.03
N ILE A 4 28.23 16.10 -4.21
CA ILE A 4 29.63 16.35 -4.60
C ILE A 4 30.19 15.18 -5.41
N TYR A 5 31.04 15.49 -6.39
CA TYR A 5 31.70 14.50 -7.27
C TYR A 5 33.21 14.39 -7.07
N THR A 6 33.85 15.30 -6.34
CA THR A 6 35.30 15.30 -6.11
C THR A 6 35.65 15.21 -4.63
N GLN A 7 36.78 14.57 -4.33
CA GLN A 7 37.27 14.40 -2.95
C GLN A 7 37.64 15.75 -2.31
N ALA A 8 38.29 16.64 -3.05
CA ALA A 8 38.71 17.95 -2.54
C ALA A 8 37.53 18.84 -2.11
N GLU A 9 36.45 18.87 -2.88
CA GLU A 9 35.23 19.59 -2.51
C GLU A 9 34.53 18.97 -1.30
N PHE A 10 34.56 17.64 -1.19
CA PHE A 10 33.99 16.92 -0.05
C PHE A 10 34.72 17.27 1.24
N ASP A 11 36.05 17.23 1.23
CA ASP A 11 36.88 17.54 2.40
C ASP A 11 36.73 19.00 2.82
N SER A 12 36.74 19.93 1.86
CA SER A 12 36.50 21.36 2.12
C SER A 12 35.13 21.60 2.79
N LEU A 13 34.09 20.88 2.37
CA LEU A 13 32.76 21.00 2.98
C LEU A 13 32.70 20.36 4.36
N MET A 14 33.37 19.22 4.58
CA MET A 14 33.46 18.59 5.90
C MET A 14 34.20 19.47 6.91
N GLU A 15 35.20 20.22 6.48
CA GLU A 15 35.88 21.23 7.29
C GLU A 15 34.95 22.41 7.62
N LYS A 16 34.12 22.85 6.66
CA LYS A 16 33.10 23.88 6.92
C LYS A 16 32.06 23.41 7.95
N VAL A 17 31.62 22.15 7.89
CA VAL A 17 30.66 21.60 8.87
C VAL A 17 31.29 21.46 10.25
N GLU A 18 32.55 21.07 10.34
CA GLU A 18 33.28 21.04 11.61
C GLU A 18 33.34 22.40 12.29
N LYS A 19 33.58 23.45 11.51
CA LYS A 19 33.62 24.84 12.01
C LYS A 19 32.26 25.31 12.53
N VAL A 20 31.15 24.73 12.06
CA VAL A 20 29.79 25.07 12.51
C VAL A 20 29.39 24.24 13.72
N ASP A 21 29.47 22.92 13.64
CA ASP A 21 29.20 22.01 14.75
C ASP A 21 29.95 20.68 14.54
N ILE A 22 30.89 20.40 15.44
CA ILE A 22 31.70 19.19 15.41
C ILE A 22 30.86 17.91 15.57
N ARG A 23 29.75 17.96 16.32
CA ARG A 23 28.86 16.80 16.54
C ARG A 23 28.19 16.36 15.25
N VAL A 24 27.89 17.31 14.37
CA VAL A 24 27.31 17.03 13.06
C VAL A 24 28.35 16.31 12.18
N LYS A 25 29.62 16.75 12.21
CA LYS A 25 30.71 16.05 11.50
C LYS A 25 30.90 14.62 12.00
N GLU A 26 30.88 14.40 13.31
CA GLU A 26 31.00 13.07 13.92
C GLU A 26 29.83 12.17 13.53
N TYR A 27 28.60 12.67 13.64
CA TYR A 27 27.40 11.94 13.21
C TYR A 27 27.46 11.56 11.73
N LEU A 28 27.85 12.48 10.85
CA LEU A 28 27.93 12.23 9.41
C LEU A 28 28.98 11.15 9.06
N LYS A 29 30.10 11.13 9.80
CA LYS A 29 31.11 10.07 9.68
C LYS A 29 30.56 8.72 10.17
N LEU A 30 29.90 8.69 11.33
CA LEU A 30 29.29 7.48 11.91
C LEU A 30 28.18 6.90 11.04
N ALA A 31 27.34 7.75 10.45
CA ALA A 31 26.26 7.34 9.54
C ALA A 31 26.82 6.59 8.30
N GLY A 32 28.08 6.88 7.93
CA GLY A 32 28.81 6.25 6.85
C GLY A 32 28.60 6.98 5.52
N CYS A 33 29.65 7.60 5.00
CA CYS A 33 29.59 8.48 3.81
C CYS A 33 29.01 7.78 2.57
N LYS A 34 29.21 6.45 2.42
CA LYS A 34 28.62 5.64 1.33
C LYS A 34 27.08 5.66 1.30
N LYS A 35 26.42 6.03 2.40
CA LYS A 35 24.95 6.08 2.48
C LYS A 35 24.37 7.39 1.97
N TRP A 36 25.12 8.48 2.03
CA TRP A 36 24.57 9.83 1.77
C TRP A 36 25.40 10.70 0.82
N ALA A 37 26.71 10.45 0.68
CA ALA A 37 27.59 11.19 -0.20
C ALA A 37 27.67 10.51 -1.58
N ARG A 38 27.32 11.25 -2.63
CA ARG A 38 27.33 10.75 -4.01
C ARG A 38 28.72 10.33 -4.49
N LEU A 39 29.78 11.01 -4.05
CA LEU A 39 31.18 10.63 -4.32
C LEU A 39 31.49 9.16 -3.95
N TYR A 40 30.90 8.64 -2.88
CA TYR A 40 31.15 7.28 -2.38
C TYR A 40 30.02 6.30 -2.70
N ALA A 41 29.05 6.69 -3.53
CA ALA A 41 27.95 5.82 -3.92
C ALA A 41 28.42 4.87 -5.05
N PRO A 42 28.26 3.54 -4.90
CA PRO A 42 28.65 2.58 -5.95
C PRO A 42 27.71 2.60 -7.17
N VAL A 43 26.56 3.28 -7.07
CA VAL A 43 25.51 3.34 -8.09
C VAL A 43 24.97 4.77 -8.20
N ASN A 44 24.47 5.15 -9.38
CA ASN A 44 23.90 6.48 -9.61
C ASN A 44 22.57 6.65 -8.85
N ARG A 45 22.59 7.33 -7.70
CA ARG A 45 21.42 7.57 -6.85
C ARG A 45 20.63 8.84 -7.21
N GLY A 46 20.70 9.31 -8.45
CA GLY A 46 20.14 10.58 -8.90
C GLY A 46 18.67 10.80 -8.51
N TRP A 47 17.86 9.75 -8.60
CA TRP A 47 16.41 9.79 -8.37
C TRP A 47 15.99 9.33 -6.96
N THR A 48 16.82 8.52 -6.29
CA THR A 48 16.45 7.88 -5.01
C THR A 48 16.69 8.76 -3.78
N MET A 49 17.58 9.75 -3.86
CA MET A 49 17.95 10.62 -2.73
C MET A 49 17.19 11.97 -2.70
N THR A 50 16.17 12.15 -3.53
CA THR A 50 15.35 13.37 -3.48
C THR A 50 14.40 13.30 -2.29
N SER A 51 14.48 14.30 -1.39
CA SER A 51 13.62 14.37 -0.21
C SER A 51 12.12 14.43 -0.54
N ASN A 52 11.76 14.79 -1.78
CA ASN A 52 10.38 14.91 -2.26
C ASN A 52 9.48 13.72 -1.91
N ILE A 53 9.95 12.48 -2.03
CA ILE A 53 9.12 11.29 -1.69
C ILE A 53 8.88 11.24 -0.18
N VAL A 54 9.95 11.40 0.60
CA VAL A 54 9.89 11.37 2.07
C VAL A 54 9.05 12.54 2.61
N GLU A 55 9.23 13.73 2.05
CA GLU A 55 8.46 14.93 2.38
C GLU A 55 6.98 14.77 1.98
N SER A 56 6.68 14.18 0.83
CA SER A 56 5.30 13.91 0.42
C SER A 56 4.61 12.91 1.33
N ILE A 57 5.32 11.85 1.74
CA ILE A 57 4.81 10.86 2.68
C ILE A 57 4.61 11.51 4.06
N ASN A 58 5.60 12.26 4.54
CA ASN A 58 5.49 12.95 5.83
C ASN A 58 4.33 13.96 5.83
N ALA A 59 4.16 14.75 4.76
CA ALA A 59 3.05 15.70 4.64
C ALA A 59 1.68 15.01 4.69
N ALA A 60 1.54 13.84 4.05
CA ALA A 60 0.30 13.05 4.13
C ALA A 60 0.06 12.47 5.53
N LEU A 61 1.13 12.15 6.27
CA LEU A 61 1.06 11.55 7.61
C LEU A 61 0.98 12.59 8.75
N VAL A 62 1.24 13.87 8.50
CA VAL A 62 1.19 14.92 9.54
C VAL A 62 -0.20 15.00 10.17
N SER A 63 -1.26 15.06 9.37
CA SER A 63 -2.63 15.13 9.89
C SER A 63 -3.01 13.87 10.69
N ALA A 64 -2.53 12.70 10.27
CA ALA A 64 -2.74 11.44 11.00
C ALA A 64 -1.93 11.36 12.31
N ARG A 65 -0.84 12.12 12.44
CA ARG A 65 -0.02 12.18 13.67
C ARG A 65 -0.53 13.20 14.69
N GLU A 66 -1.31 14.18 14.23
CA GLU A 66 -1.92 15.21 15.08
C GLU A 66 -3.23 14.75 15.73
N LEU A 67 -3.86 13.69 15.21
CA LEU A 67 -4.99 13.06 15.88
C LEU A 67 -4.52 12.36 17.17
N PRO A 68 -5.27 12.51 18.28
CA PRO A 68 -4.98 11.77 19.50
C PRO A 68 -4.89 10.28 19.20
N ILE A 69 -3.86 9.60 19.71
CA ILE A 69 -3.73 8.14 19.59
C ILE A 69 -5.04 7.44 19.99
N TYR A 70 -5.78 8.01 20.93
CA TYR A 70 -7.07 7.53 21.40
C TYR A 70 -8.16 7.44 20.31
N ASP A 71 -8.27 8.44 19.42
CA ASP A 71 -9.27 8.42 18.33
C ASP A 71 -8.95 7.38 17.25
N PHE A 72 -7.69 6.92 17.21
CA PHE A 72 -7.21 5.84 16.34
C PHE A 72 -7.27 4.45 16.96
N LEU A 73 -7.51 4.36 18.28
CA LEU A 73 -7.64 3.07 18.95
C LEU A 73 -9.08 2.62 18.84
N GLU A 74 -9.32 1.62 17.98
CA GLU A 74 -10.54 0.85 18.03
C GLU A 74 -10.72 0.31 19.47
N GLU A 75 -11.67 0.85 20.23
CA GLU A 75 -11.93 0.39 21.59
C GLU A 75 -12.78 -0.88 21.55
N VAL A 76 -12.24 -1.96 22.10
CA VAL A 76 -12.89 -3.26 22.11
C VAL A 76 -13.52 -3.52 23.48
N ALA A 77 -14.86 -3.57 23.52
CA ALA A 77 -15.63 -3.98 24.68
C ALA A 77 -16.17 -5.41 24.48
N PRO A 78 -15.75 -6.40 25.29
CA PRO A 78 -16.31 -7.74 25.22
C PRO A 78 -17.74 -7.75 25.80
N SER A 79 -18.67 -8.40 25.11
CA SER A 79 -20.02 -8.67 25.62
C SER A 79 -20.15 -10.12 26.10
N THR A 80 -19.62 -11.07 25.32
CA THR A 80 -19.51 -12.49 25.69
C THR A 80 -18.14 -13.02 25.28
N GLU A 81 -17.92 -14.34 25.34
CA GLU A 81 -16.68 -14.97 24.87
C GLU A 81 -16.40 -14.69 23.38
N TYR A 82 -17.46 -14.70 22.56
CA TYR A 82 -17.35 -14.57 21.10
C TYR A 82 -17.93 -13.27 20.53
N LEU A 83 -18.67 -12.49 21.33
CA LEU A 83 -19.33 -11.26 20.91
C LEU A 83 -18.62 -10.02 21.47
N TYR A 84 -18.30 -9.09 20.59
CA TYR A 84 -17.55 -7.88 20.90
C TYR A 84 -18.22 -6.66 20.29
N MET A 85 -18.12 -5.53 20.99
CA MET A 85 -18.41 -4.21 20.45
C MET A 85 -17.09 -3.49 20.21
N VAL A 86 -16.95 -2.90 19.02
CA VAL A 86 -15.79 -2.11 18.62
C VAL A 86 -16.24 -0.69 18.35
N ASN A 87 -15.68 0.27 19.08
CA ASN A 87 -15.89 1.69 18.80
C ASN A 87 -14.83 2.16 17.81
N ASN A 88 -15.26 2.71 16.69
CA ASN A 88 -14.40 3.26 15.65
C ASN A 88 -14.94 4.63 15.23
N GLU A 89 -14.19 5.70 15.50
CA GLU A 89 -14.55 7.10 15.18
C GLU A 89 -15.97 7.49 15.64
N GLY A 90 -16.41 7.01 16.81
CA GLY A 90 -17.73 7.28 17.38
C GLY A 90 -18.87 6.40 16.85
N SER A 91 -18.56 5.44 15.96
CA SER A 91 -19.51 4.43 15.50
C SER A 91 -19.25 3.09 16.19
N HIS A 92 -20.30 2.41 16.62
CA HIS A 92 -20.20 1.09 17.24
C HIS A 92 -20.46 -0.03 16.25
N TYR A 93 -19.55 -1.01 16.22
CA TYR A 93 -19.66 -2.20 15.39
C TYR A 93 -19.73 -3.43 16.27
N THR A 94 -20.67 -4.33 15.96
CA THR A 94 -20.79 -5.62 16.65
C THR A 94 -20.07 -6.68 15.84
N VAL A 95 -19.19 -7.45 16.48
CA VAL A 95 -18.42 -8.53 15.87
C VAL A 95 -18.68 -9.83 16.63
N CYS A 96 -19.06 -10.88 15.91
CA CYS A 96 -19.17 -12.23 16.41
C CYS A 96 -18.06 -13.09 15.80
N LEU A 97 -17.08 -13.50 16.61
CA LEU A 97 -15.96 -14.32 16.17
C LEU A 97 -16.38 -15.76 15.84
N LEU A 98 -17.37 -16.30 16.55
CA LEU A 98 -17.88 -17.66 16.33
C LEU A 98 -18.54 -17.79 14.95
N GLU A 99 -19.38 -16.83 14.58
CA GLU A 99 -20.08 -16.83 13.29
C GLU A 99 -19.29 -16.14 12.17
N ARG A 100 -18.12 -15.57 12.48
CA ARG A 100 -17.31 -14.75 11.56
C ARG A 100 -18.11 -13.61 10.91
N LYS A 101 -18.84 -12.84 11.73
CA LYS A 101 -19.69 -11.73 11.27
C LYS A 101 -19.30 -10.41 11.91
N CYS A 102 -19.36 -9.33 11.13
CA CYS A 102 -19.27 -7.96 11.62
C CYS A 102 -20.44 -7.13 11.10
N SER A 103 -20.98 -6.21 11.89
CA SER A 103 -22.02 -5.29 11.44
C SER A 103 -21.58 -4.37 10.29
N CYS A 104 -20.27 -4.25 10.01
CA CYS A 104 -19.77 -3.56 8.82
C CYS A 104 -19.92 -4.35 7.51
N GLY A 105 -20.31 -5.63 7.58
CA GLY A 105 -20.55 -6.51 6.43
C GLY A 105 -19.29 -7.07 5.75
N ARG A 106 -18.12 -6.44 5.92
CA ARG A 106 -16.89 -6.87 5.23
C ARG A 106 -16.40 -8.25 5.63
N PHE A 107 -16.55 -8.63 6.91
CA PHE A 107 -16.09 -9.95 7.35
C PHE A 107 -16.85 -11.08 6.65
N GLN A 108 -18.13 -10.85 6.33
CA GLN A 108 -18.98 -11.81 5.62
C GLN A 108 -18.71 -11.84 4.12
N VAL A 109 -18.46 -10.68 3.51
CA VAL A 109 -18.27 -10.56 2.06
C VAL A 109 -16.88 -10.98 1.63
N ASP A 110 -15.86 -10.48 2.35
CA ASP A 110 -14.47 -10.74 2.02
C ASP A 110 -14.00 -12.09 2.61
N GLU A 111 -14.78 -12.68 3.52
CA GLU A 111 -14.41 -13.86 4.32
C GLU A 111 -13.02 -13.75 4.99
N LEU A 112 -12.63 -12.51 5.28
CA LEU A 112 -11.37 -12.11 5.90
C LEU A 112 -11.67 -11.19 7.09
N PRO A 113 -10.85 -11.23 8.16
CA PRO A 113 -11.01 -10.30 9.27
C PRO A 113 -11.02 -8.84 8.80
N CYS A 114 -12.14 -8.15 9.02
CA CYS A 114 -12.23 -6.71 8.78
C CYS A 114 -11.43 -5.92 9.83
N PRO A 115 -11.22 -4.60 9.68
CA PRO A 115 -10.48 -3.79 10.67
C PRO A 115 -10.98 -3.98 12.11
N HIS A 116 -12.31 -3.95 12.32
CA HIS A 116 -12.94 -4.18 13.63
C HIS A 116 -12.63 -5.56 14.20
N THR A 117 -12.66 -6.59 13.34
CA THR A 117 -12.30 -7.96 13.76
C THR A 117 -10.83 -8.02 14.12
N TRP A 118 -9.98 -7.37 13.32
CA TRP A 118 -8.53 -7.32 13.55
C TRP A 118 -8.16 -6.69 14.89
N ALA A 119 -8.83 -5.62 15.32
CA ALA A 119 -8.58 -5.04 16.64
C ALA A 119 -8.93 -6.00 17.78
N ILE A 120 -10.04 -6.75 17.66
CA ILE A 120 -10.41 -7.76 18.65
C ILE A 120 -9.35 -8.85 18.72
N LEU A 121 -8.94 -9.40 17.57
CA LEU A 121 -7.94 -10.47 17.50
C LEU A 121 -6.62 -10.02 18.12
N LYS A 122 -6.19 -8.79 17.84
CA LYS A 122 -5.00 -8.18 18.45
C LYS A 122 -5.15 -8.01 19.97
N SER A 123 -6.32 -7.57 20.45
CA SER A 123 -6.57 -7.40 21.89
C SER A 123 -6.60 -8.71 22.67
N LYS A 124 -6.99 -9.81 22.01
CA LYS A 124 -7.09 -11.15 22.59
C LYS A 124 -5.90 -12.05 22.30
N PHE A 125 -4.89 -11.54 21.59
CA PHE A 125 -3.73 -12.30 21.13
C PHE A 125 -4.11 -13.58 20.37
N LEU A 126 -5.17 -13.49 19.57
CA LEU A 126 -5.64 -14.57 18.70
C LEU A 126 -4.96 -14.46 17.33
N MET A 127 -4.69 -15.60 16.71
CA MET A 127 -4.06 -15.66 15.39
C MET A 127 -5.08 -15.31 14.29
N PRO A 128 -4.87 -14.25 13.49
CA PRO A 128 -5.81 -13.86 12.44
C PRO A 128 -6.03 -14.90 11.35
N GLU A 129 -5.04 -15.75 11.11
CA GLU A 129 -5.06 -16.80 10.11
C GLU A 129 -6.19 -17.83 10.38
N ASP A 130 -6.54 -18.04 11.64
CA ASP A 130 -7.62 -18.95 12.06
C ASP A 130 -9.02 -18.42 11.73
N TYR A 131 -9.12 -17.13 11.43
CA TYR A 131 -10.37 -16.43 11.11
C TYR A 131 -10.51 -16.10 9.63
N CYS A 132 -9.48 -16.38 8.82
CA CYS A 132 -9.55 -16.31 7.36
C CYS A 132 -10.27 -17.53 6.78
N SER A 133 -10.94 -17.34 5.65
CA SER A 133 -11.48 -18.45 4.86
C SER A 133 -10.39 -19.32 4.27
N ASP A 134 -10.71 -20.60 4.05
CA ASP A 134 -9.81 -21.55 3.41
C ASP A 134 -9.47 -21.13 1.97
N TYR A 135 -10.32 -20.36 1.29
CA TYR A 135 -10.04 -19.82 -0.05
C TYR A 135 -8.73 -19.02 -0.12
N TYR A 136 -8.34 -18.37 0.96
CA TYR A 136 -7.12 -17.55 1.03
C TYR A 136 -5.89 -18.32 1.52
N LYS A 137 -6.03 -19.61 1.85
CA LYS A 137 -4.90 -20.42 2.31
C LYS A 137 -4.01 -20.83 1.13
N PRO A 138 -2.68 -20.91 1.33
CA PRO A 138 -1.75 -21.31 0.28
C PRO A 138 -2.12 -22.63 -0.40
N LYS A 139 -2.61 -23.60 0.36
CA LYS A 139 -3.07 -24.90 -0.16
C LYS A 139 -4.15 -24.72 -1.24
N SER A 140 -5.15 -23.88 -0.97
CA SER A 140 -6.26 -23.62 -1.90
C SER A 140 -5.77 -22.87 -3.13
N VAL A 141 -4.89 -21.90 -2.96
CA VAL A 141 -4.25 -21.18 -4.09
C VAL A 141 -3.49 -22.16 -4.98
N VAL A 142 -2.68 -23.06 -4.43
CA VAL A 142 -1.95 -24.07 -5.21
C VAL A 142 -2.91 -25.00 -5.94
N MET A 143 -3.99 -25.43 -5.29
CA MET A 143 -5.03 -26.26 -5.92
C MET A 143 -5.69 -25.58 -7.14
N THR A 144 -5.78 -24.25 -7.18
CA THR A 144 -6.30 -23.56 -8.39
C THR A 144 -5.42 -23.77 -9.63
N TYR A 145 -4.13 -24.07 -9.45
CA TYR A 145 -3.18 -24.37 -10.52
C TYR A 145 -2.97 -25.88 -10.75
N GLU A 146 -3.75 -26.74 -10.07
CA GLU A 146 -3.71 -28.19 -10.32
C GLU A 146 -4.23 -28.52 -11.73
N VAL A 147 -5.10 -27.67 -12.28
CA VAL A 147 -5.57 -27.79 -13.66
C VAL A 147 -4.43 -27.45 -14.61
N LEU A 148 -4.10 -28.42 -15.48
CA LEU A 148 -3.11 -28.23 -16.54
C LEU A 148 -3.52 -27.06 -17.45
N VAL A 149 -2.77 -25.96 -17.40
CA VAL A 149 -2.85 -24.88 -18.37
C VAL A 149 -1.99 -25.30 -19.56
N TYR A 150 -2.64 -25.84 -20.60
CA TYR A 150 -1.94 -26.14 -21.84
C TYR A 150 -1.51 -24.83 -22.52
N PRO A 151 -0.27 -24.72 -23.00
CA PRO A 151 0.11 -23.59 -23.82
C PRO A 151 -0.82 -23.52 -25.03
N LEU A 152 -1.30 -22.32 -25.34
CA LEU A 152 -2.07 -22.12 -26.56
C LEU A 152 -1.17 -22.50 -27.75
N PRO A 153 -1.66 -23.34 -28.68
CA PRO A 153 -0.91 -23.64 -29.89
C PRO A 153 -0.71 -22.36 -30.71
N ASP A 154 0.18 -22.40 -31.71
CA ASP A 154 0.38 -21.26 -32.59
C ASP A 154 -0.94 -20.87 -33.27
N GLN A 155 -1.14 -19.58 -33.53
CA GLN A 155 -2.38 -19.07 -34.11
C GLN A 155 -2.72 -19.76 -35.45
N ASN A 156 -1.70 -20.19 -36.21
CA ASN A 156 -1.89 -20.89 -37.48
C ASN A 156 -2.45 -22.31 -37.31
N GLU A 157 -2.38 -22.89 -36.11
CA GLU A 157 -2.90 -24.22 -35.78
C GLU A 157 -4.33 -24.17 -35.19
N TRP A 158 -4.89 -22.97 -35.01
CA TRP A 158 -6.22 -22.81 -34.41
C TRP A 158 -7.31 -23.23 -35.39
N ASN A 159 -8.08 -24.25 -35.01
CA ASN A 159 -9.32 -24.61 -35.71
C ASN A 159 -10.47 -23.73 -35.20
N ILE A 160 -10.59 -22.50 -35.73
CA ILE A 160 -11.67 -21.57 -35.39
C ILE A 160 -12.91 -21.91 -36.23
N PRO A 161 -14.03 -22.36 -35.62
CA PRO A 161 -15.26 -22.63 -36.36
C PRO A 161 -15.83 -21.36 -37.02
N ALA A 162 -16.48 -21.53 -38.18
CA ALA A 162 -17.05 -20.40 -38.95
C ALA A 162 -17.94 -19.48 -38.09
N HIS A 163 -18.81 -20.06 -37.25
CA HIS A 163 -19.73 -19.30 -36.40
C HIS A 163 -19.02 -18.40 -35.36
N ILE A 164 -17.80 -18.76 -34.92
CA ILE A 164 -16.99 -17.92 -34.02
C ILE A 164 -16.25 -16.84 -34.83
N SER A 165 -15.72 -17.21 -36.00
CA SER A 165 -15.03 -16.25 -36.88
C SER A 165 -15.96 -15.15 -37.40
N GLU A 166 -17.25 -15.46 -37.54
CA GLU A 166 -18.30 -14.54 -37.95
C GLU A 166 -18.89 -13.75 -36.76
N GLU A 167 -18.57 -14.12 -35.52
CA GLU A 167 -19.07 -13.44 -34.34
C GLU A 167 -18.36 -12.09 -34.15
N VAL A 168 -19.11 -11.01 -34.40
CA VAL A 168 -18.63 -9.66 -34.15
C VAL A 168 -18.89 -9.30 -32.69
N VAL A 169 -17.86 -9.45 -31.84
CA VAL A 169 -17.90 -8.98 -30.45
C VAL A 169 -17.84 -7.46 -30.44
N LEU A 170 -19.00 -6.82 -30.29
CA LEU A 170 -19.09 -5.38 -30.14
C LEU A 170 -18.74 -4.98 -28.69
N PRO A 171 -18.08 -3.83 -28.48
CA PRO A 171 -17.87 -3.31 -27.14
C PRO A 171 -19.22 -3.08 -26.45
N PRO A 172 -19.26 -3.12 -25.09
CA PRO A 172 -20.46 -2.79 -24.33
C PRO A 172 -21.04 -1.47 -24.84
N LYS A 173 -22.37 -1.41 -25.02
CA LYS A 173 -23.07 -0.20 -25.45
C LYS A 173 -22.96 0.86 -24.34
N TRP A 174 -21.87 1.62 -24.34
CA TRP A 174 -21.64 2.70 -23.41
C TRP A 174 -22.34 3.96 -23.91
N LYS A 175 -23.41 4.36 -23.20
CA LYS A 175 -23.98 5.69 -23.39
C LYS A 175 -23.24 6.67 -22.50
N ARG A 176 -22.71 7.74 -23.10
CA ARG A 176 -22.16 8.87 -22.33
C ARG A 176 -23.29 9.44 -21.46
N PRO A 177 -23.09 9.64 -20.15
CA PRO A 177 -24.11 10.27 -19.32
C PRO A 177 -24.46 11.67 -19.86
N PRO A 178 -25.74 12.10 -19.74
CA PRO A 178 -26.18 13.39 -20.25
C PRO A 178 -25.41 14.53 -19.58
N GLY A 179 -24.95 15.49 -20.39
CA GLY A 179 -24.21 16.66 -19.93
C GLY A 179 -22.98 16.98 -20.78
N ARG A 180 -22.34 18.12 -20.46
CA ARG A 180 -21.15 18.58 -21.18
C ARG A 180 -19.99 17.60 -20.95
N PRO A 181 -19.32 17.12 -22.01
CA PRO A 181 -18.05 16.43 -21.91
C PRO A 181 -17.08 17.18 -20.98
N LYS A 182 -16.56 16.51 -19.94
CA LYS A 182 -15.46 17.07 -19.14
C LYS A 182 -14.29 17.36 -20.09
N LYS A 183 -13.77 18.60 -20.09
CA LYS A 183 -12.59 18.98 -20.90
C LYS A 183 -11.31 18.29 -20.42
N LYS A 184 -11.27 17.86 -19.16
CA LYS A 184 -10.13 17.17 -18.55
C LYS A 184 -10.58 15.76 -18.17
N ARG A 185 -9.75 14.77 -18.45
CA ARG A 185 -9.98 13.40 -17.96
C ARG A 185 -9.95 13.39 -16.44
N ASP A 186 -10.67 12.45 -15.85
CA ASP A 186 -10.50 12.16 -14.43
C ASP A 186 -9.09 11.60 -14.23
N LYS A 187 -8.37 12.23 -13.31
CA LYS A 187 -7.00 11.86 -13.00
C LYS A 187 -7.02 10.59 -12.16
N SER A 188 -6.12 9.66 -12.45
CA SER A 188 -5.91 8.53 -11.55
C SER A 188 -5.39 9.01 -10.19
N PHE A 189 -5.52 8.21 -9.14
CA PHE A 189 -5.03 8.56 -7.80
C PHE A 189 -3.56 9.02 -7.83
N ASN A 190 -2.72 8.34 -8.62
CA ASN A 190 -1.30 8.70 -8.80
C ASN A 190 -1.09 10.06 -9.49
N GLU A 191 -1.99 10.50 -10.37
CA GLU A 191 -1.90 11.79 -11.07
C GLU A 191 -2.50 12.97 -10.31
N LEU A 192 -3.35 12.68 -9.33
CA LEU A 192 -3.83 13.66 -8.36
C LEU A 192 -2.72 14.03 -7.38
N LEU A 193 -1.85 13.06 -7.05
CA LEU A 193 -0.71 13.25 -6.14
C LEU A 193 0.46 14.02 -6.77
N GLN A 194 0.53 14.13 -8.11
CA GLN A 194 1.53 14.97 -8.76
C GLN A 194 1.15 16.46 -8.63
N LYS A 195 1.96 17.22 -7.89
CA LYS A 195 1.81 18.68 -7.74
C LYS A 195 1.84 19.35 -9.11
N LYS A 196 0.91 20.26 -9.36
CA LYS A 196 0.95 21.14 -10.53
C LYS A 196 2.11 22.13 -10.31
N ASN A 197 3.09 22.10 -11.22
CA ASN A 197 4.12 23.13 -11.32
C ASN A 197 3.52 24.50 -11.62
#